data_AF-A0A416HS35-F1
#
_entry.id   AF-A0A416HS35-F1
#
_cell.length_a   1.000
_cell.length_b   1.000
_cell.length_c   1.000
_cell.angle_alpha   90.00
_cell.angle_beta   90.00
_cell.angle_gamma   90.00
#
_symmetry.space_group_name_H-M   'P 1'
#
loop_
_entity.id
_entity.type
_entity.pdbx_description
1 polymer ?
#
loop_
_entity_poly.entity_id
_entity_poly.type
_entity_poly.pdbx_seq_one_letter_code
_entity_poly.pdbx_strand_id
1 'polypeptide(L)'
;MVGVRHIVAVQPFPGRVTVGLAYKPATAEQTGRLFLVYSADGRGAEWLYQSSYDRNSGNVIASTGHFSVYGVGYKPAPAFTDTVNHWAKADIDFVVSRGLLAGTGDATFTPDGTTTRGMFVTALGRLAGIDPLAFSSSRFNDVAATAYYAPYVEWEASKGIVTGTGDKTFNPDATITREQMAAIMQRYADKLGYTLPVARKAEIFADEGQITNGMKNAVQAMQQAGVMNGKGGHRFGPKDTATRAEAAAVLRRFVEIVIDPAAAGGWGQNDAGRWLYYLDSKPVTGWKQLDGKWYWFDAAGLMQAGG
;
A
#
# COMPACT_ATOMS: atom_id res chain seq x y z
N MET A 1 10.40 43.83 -19.94
CA MET A 1 9.84 43.59 -18.59
C MET A 1 8.89 42.42 -18.68
N VAL A 2 9.28 41.23 -18.22
CA VAL A 2 8.36 40.09 -18.10
C VAL A 2 7.70 40.24 -16.74
N GLY A 3 6.42 40.62 -16.73
CA GLY A 3 5.65 40.75 -15.49
C GLY A 3 5.50 39.37 -14.84
N VAL A 4 6.14 39.19 -13.70
CA VAL A 4 5.91 38.03 -12.84
C VAL A 4 4.49 38.15 -12.31
N ARG A 5 3.54 37.44 -12.94
CA ARG A 5 2.24 37.21 -12.32
C ARG A 5 2.50 36.35 -11.09
N HIS A 6 2.06 36.80 -9.92
CA HIS A 6 1.95 35.91 -8.77
C HIS A 6 1.18 34.66 -9.20
N ILE A 7 1.83 33.50 -9.17
CA ILE A 7 1.17 32.22 -9.36
C ILE A 7 0.48 31.93 -8.02
N VAL A 8 -0.79 32.32 -7.89
CA VAL A 8 -1.58 32.15 -6.65
C VAL A 8 -2.45 30.89 -6.70
N ALA A 9 -2.51 30.19 -7.83
CA ALA A 9 -3.32 28.99 -7.98
C ALA A 9 -2.50 27.83 -8.53
N VAL A 10 -2.57 26.70 -7.83
CA VAL A 10 -2.08 25.40 -8.30
C VAL A 10 -2.89 25.01 -9.53
N GLN A 11 -2.26 24.99 -10.71
CA GLN A 11 -2.91 24.59 -11.95
C GLN A 11 -2.74 23.08 -12.17
N PRO A 12 -3.84 22.31 -12.20
CA PRO A 12 -3.79 20.90 -12.55
C PRO A 12 -3.57 20.74 -14.06
N PHE A 13 -2.92 19.65 -14.45
CA PHE A 13 -2.75 19.23 -15.85
C PHE A 13 -3.22 17.78 -16.05
N PRO A 14 -3.59 17.40 -17.28
CA PRO A 14 -3.89 16.01 -17.59
C PRO A 14 -2.62 15.15 -17.46
N GLY A 15 -2.65 14.18 -16.54
CA GLY A 15 -1.54 13.28 -16.27
C GLY A 15 -0.95 13.43 -14.87
N ARG A 16 0.18 12.78 -14.62
CA ARG A 16 0.89 12.83 -13.34
C ARG A 16 2.39 12.91 -13.55
N VAL A 17 3.08 13.63 -12.67
CA VAL A 17 4.55 13.67 -12.58
C VAL A 17 4.98 13.16 -11.21
N THR A 18 6.16 12.56 -11.13
CA THR A 18 6.79 12.21 -9.85
C THR A 18 7.63 13.38 -9.36
N VAL A 19 7.35 13.87 -8.16
CA VAL A 19 8.15 14.88 -7.46
C VAL A 19 8.90 14.19 -6.34
N GLY A 20 10.19 14.46 -6.22
CA GLY A 20 11.05 13.94 -5.14
C GLY A 20 11.81 15.06 -4.45
N LEU A 21 11.77 15.07 -3.12
CA LEU A 21 12.53 15.99 -2.28
C LEU A 21 13.56 15.21 -1.48
N ALA A 22 14.84 15.47 -1.72
CA ALA A 22 15.93 14.95 -0.91
C ALA A 22 15.73 15.36 0.54
N TYR A 23 15.73 14.37 1.44
CA TYR A 23 15.46 14.59 2.85
C TYR A 23 16.27 13.64 3.69
N LYS A 24 16.93 14.16 4.73
CA LYS A 24 17.60 13.34 5.73
C LYS A 24 16.70 13.29 6.97
N PRO A 25 16.04 12.16 7.26
CA PRO A 25 15.19 12.05 8.44
C PRO A 25 15.95 12.38 9.73
N ALA A 26 15.31 13.13 10.62
CA ALA A 26 15.85 13.33 11.96
C ALA A 26 15.80 12.01 12.75
N THR A 27 16.64 11.87 13.79
CA THR A 27 16.76 10.63 14.57
C THR A 27 15.42 10.14 15.16
N ALA A 28 14.52 11.06 15.50
CA ALA A 28 13.20 10.73 16.05
C ALA A 28 12.12 10.47 14.98
N GLU A 29 12.42 10.74 13.70
CA GLU A 29 11.47 10.58 12.61
C GLU A 29 11.45 9.15 12.08
N GLN A 30 10.25 8.61 11.97
CA GLN A 30 10.02 7.33 11.30
C GLN A 30 9.70 7.60 9.83
N THR A 31 10.45 7.01 8.91
CA THR A 31 10.34 7.29 7.47
C THR A 31 8.97 6.97 6.89
N GLY A 32 8.27 5.97 7.42
CA GLY A 32 6.90 5.63 7.02
C GLY A 32 5.85 6.69 7.37
N ARG A 33 6.22 7.71 8.15
CA ARG A 33 5.37 8.82 8.60
C ARG A 33 5.76 10.16 7.97
N LEU A 34 6.69 10.14 7.02
CA LEU A 34 7.03 11.28 6.20
C LEU A 34 6.07 11.36 5.01
N PHE A 35 5.74 12.59 4.63
CA PHE A 35 4.82 12.92 3.56
C PHE A 35 5.43 14.02 2.70
N LEU A 36 5.19 13.94 1.40
CA LEU A 36 5.31 15.13 0.57
C LEU A 36 4.12 16.03 0.85
N VAL A 37 4.38 17.30 1.14
CA VAL A 37 3.35 18.33 1.28
C VAL A 37 3.55 19.40 0.22
N TYR A 38 2.48 20.12 -0.12
CA TYR A 38 2.57 21.27 -1.01
C TYR A 38 1.80 22.46 -0.45
N SER A 39 2.05 23.66 -0.97
CA SER A 39 1.31 24.86 -0.57
C SER A 39 0.55 25.45 -1.74
N ALA A 40 -0.77 25.54 -1.64
CA ALA A 40 -1.59 26.11 -2.70
C ALA A 40 -1.45 27.64 -2.81
N ASP A 41 -1.27 28.32 -1.67
CA ASP A 41 -1.32 29.78 -1.55
C ASP A 41 -0.13 30.37 -0.76
N GLY A 42 0.84 29.54 -0.38
CA GLY A 42 1.99 29.92 0.45
C GLY A 42 1.68 30.07 1.94
N ARG A 43 0.46 29.77 2.40
CA ARG A 43 0.01 30.03 3.79
C ARG A 43 -0.40 28.77 4.56
N GLY A 44 -0.44 27.61 3.88
CA GLY A 44 -0.71 26.31 4.50
C GLY A 44 -0.08 25.15 3.74
N ALA A 45 -0.03 23.98 4.37
CA ALA A 45 0.47 22.75 3.77
C ALA A 45 -0.69 21.77 3.54
N GLU A 46 -0.82 21.32 2.30
CA GLU A 46 -1.70 20.23 1.88
C GLU A 46 -0.88 18.94 1.76
N TRP A 47 -1.47 17.83 2.20
CA TRP A 47 -0.77 16.55 2.35
C TRP A 47 -1.01 15.65 1.14
N LEU A 48 0.06 15.18 0.51
CA LEU A 48 -0.03 14.17 -0.54
C LEU A 48 0.01 12.79 0.09
N TYR A 49 -1.15 12.18 0.31
CA TYR A 49 -1.27 10.87 0.96
C TYR A 49 -0.69 9.71 0.11
N GLN A 50 -0.59 9.91 -1.21
CA GLN A 50 0.16 9.06 -2.13
C GLN A 50 1.63 9.53 -2.23
N SER A 51 2.29 9.57 -1.06
CA SER A 51 3.72 9.85 -0.96
C SER A 51 4.41 8.83 -0.05
N SER A 52 5.71 8.64 -0.24
CA SER A 52 6.54 7.81 0.64
C SER A 52 7.98 8.31 0.68
N TYR A 53 8.71 7.97 1.76
CA TYR A 53 10.16 8.12 1.79
C TYR A 53 10.79 6.90 1.12
N ASP A 54 11.45 7.13 -0.01
CA ASP A 54 12.26 6.11 -0.67
C ASP A 54 13.68 6.09 -0.06
N ARG A 55 14.02 4.95 0.54
CA ARG A 55 15.33 4.74 1.17
C ARG A 55 16.46 4.65 0.14
N ASN A 56 16.17 4.21 -1.08
CA ASN A 56 17.18 4.02 -2.11
C ASN A 56 17.70 5.36 -2.62
N SER A 57 16.79 6.29 -2.92
CA SER A 57 17.14 7.64 -3.38
C SER A 57 17.36 8.65 -2.23
N GLY A 58 16.87 8.37 -1.02
CA GLY A 58 16.91 9.32 0.10
C GLY A 58 15.93 10.48 -0.07
N ASN A 59 14.89 10.28 -0.88
CA ASN A 59 13.90 11.30 -1.20
C ASN A 59 12.53 10.97 -0.58
N VAL A 60 11.77 12.00 -0.20
CA VAL A 60 10.32 11.88 -0.07
C VAL A 60 9.70 12.12 -1.44
N ILE A 61 9.02 11.11 -1.97
CA ILE A 61 8.50 11.06 -3.33
C ILE A 61 6.97 11.02 -3.34
N ALA A 62 6.35 11.66 -4.34
CA ALA A 62 4.91 11.59 -4.57
C ALA A 62 4.58 11.74 -6.05
N SER A 63 3.41 11.20 -6.46
CA SER A 63 2.85 11.44 -7.79
C SER A 63 1.78 12.53 -7.72
N THR A 64 1.93 13.59 -8.51
CA THR A 64 0.99 14.75 -8.52
C THR A 64 0.65 15.19 -9.94
N GLY A 65 -0.56 15.73 -10.13
CA GLY A 65 -1.04 16.29 -11.40
C GLY A 65 -0.93 17.82 -11.48
N HIS A 66 -0.12 18.44 -10.61
CA HIS A 66 0.07 19.88 -10.56
C HIS A 66 1.49 20.23 -10.10
N PHE A 67 1.91 21.49 -10.30
CA PHE A 67 3.14 22.03 -9.72
C PHE A 67 2.82 22.96 -8.53
N SER A 68 3.73 23.04 -7.57
CA SER A 68 3.61 23.88 -6.36
C SER A 68 4.98 24.04 -5.67
N VAL A 69 5.02 24.77 -4.56
CA VAL A 69 6.12 24.70 -3.58
C VAL A 69 5.90 23.46 -2.72
N TYR A 70 6.87 22.57 -2.70
CA TYR A 70 6.80 21.33 -1.93
C TYR A 70 7.67 21.39 -0.67
N GLY A 71 7.28 20.61 0.33
CA GLY A 71 8.04 20.39 1.55
C GLY A 71 7.88 18.96 2.06
N VAL A 72 8.51 18.67 3.18
CA VAL A 72 8.36 17.40 3.89
C VAL A 72 7.56 17.63 5.17
N GLY A 73 6.45 16.93 5.31
CA GLY A 73 5.63 16.89 6.51
C GLY A 73 5.86 15.59 7.27
N TYR A 74 5.81 15.66 8.61
CA TYR A 74 5.84 14.49 9.48
C TYR A 74 4.53 14.40 10.25
N LYS A 75 3.85 13.26 10.17
CA LYS A 75 2.60 13.01 10.90
C LYS A 75 2.78 11.85 11.89
N PRO A 76 2.74 12.11 13.20
CA PRO A 76 2.80 11.04 14.20
C PRO A 76 1.67 10.04 13.98
N ALA A 77 1.94 8.75 14.17
CA ALA A 77 0.88 7.74 14.24
C ALA A 77 0.50 7.47 15.70
N PRO A 78 -0.75 7.07 15.99
CA PRO A 78 -1.17 6.58 17.30
C PRO A 78 -0.22 5.48 17.82
N ALA A 79 0.02 5.49 19.13
CA ALA A 79 0.84 4.48 19.77
C ALA A 79 -0.02 3.27 20.16
N PHE A 80 0.01 2.21 19.35
CA PHE A 80 -0.67 0.96 19.67
C PHE A 80 0.23 0.02 20.46
N THR A 81 -0.23 -0.41 21.64
CA THR A 81 0.55 -1.24 22.57
C THR A 81 0.77 -2.65 22.05
N ASP A 82 -0.19 -3.17 21.28
CA ASP A 82 -0.16 -4.50 20.66
C ASP A 82 0.68 -4.57 19.37
N THR A 83 1.32 -3.46 18.96
CA THR A 83 2.17 -3.41 17.76
C THR A 83 3.65 -3.23 18.05
N VAL A 84 4.04 -2.96 19.30
CA VAL A 84 5.40 -2.51 19.66
C VAL A 84 6.49 -3.44 19.13
N ASN A 85 6.29 -4.75 19.27
CA ASN A 85 7.23 -5.78 18.80
C ASN A 85 6.69 -6.56 17.58
N HIS A 86 5.64 -6.05 16.94
CA HIS A 86 4.99 -6.74 15.83
C HIS A 86 5.74 -6.48 14.52
N TRP A 87 5.90 -7.51 13.67
CA TRP A 87 6.66 -7.41 12.42
C TRP A 87 6.15 -6.30 11.50
N ALA A 88 4.83 -6.14 11.44
CA ALA A 88 4.15 -5.15 10.60
C ALA A 88 4.10 -3.74 11.22
N LYS A 89 4.80 -3.48 12.34
CA LYS A 89 4.71 -2.19 13.04
C LYS A 89 4.89 -0.99 12.11
N ALA A 90 5.94 -1.02 11.28
CA ALA A 90 6.24 0.07 10.35
C ALA A 90 5.15 0.24 9.29
N ASP A 91 4.53 -0.86 8.86
CA ASP A 91 3.45 -0.85 7.87
C ASP A 91 2.15 -0.32 8.47
N ILE A 92 1.85 -0.72 9.71
CA ILE A 92 0.72 -0.22 10.50
C ILE A 92 0.87 1.29 10.74
N ASP A 93 2.05 1.73 11.19
CA ASP A 93 2.36 3.14 11.38
C ASP A 93 2.18 3.95 10.07
N PHE A 94 2.58 3.38 8.94
CA PHE A 94 2.42 3.99 7.62
C PHE A 94 0.95 4.18 7.22
N VAL A 95 0.13 3.13 7.35
CA VAL A 95 -1.28 3.20 6.92
C VAL A 95 -2.15 4.00 7.87
N VAL A 96 -1.86 3.97 9.18
CA VAL A 96 -2.64 4.71 10.18
C VAL A 96 -2.30 6.20 10.16
N SER A 97 -1.03 6.59 9.98
CA SER A 97 -0.68 8.01 9.78
C SER A 97 -1.34 8.61 8.53
N ARG A 98 -1.64 7.77 7.53
CA ARG A 98 -2.41 8.14 6.31
C ARG A 98 -3.92 8.03 6.47
N GLY A 99 -4.41 7.55 7.61
CA GLY A 99 -5.84 7.30 7.86
C GLY A 99 -6.44 6.16 7.03
N LEU A 100 -5.63 5.36 6.33
CA LEU A 100 -6.13 4.28 5.47
C LEU A 100 -6.78 3.18 6.32
N LEU A 101 -6.12 2.80 7.43
CA LEU A 101 -6.67 1.94 8.47
C LEU A 101 -6.72 2.69 9.80
N ALA A 102 -7.61 2.27 10.68
CA ALA A 102 -7.75 2.80 12.05
C ALA A 102 -7.57 1.67 13.07
N GLY A 103 -7.26 2.03 14.32
CA GLY A 103 -7.26 1.10 15.45
C GLY A 103 -8.66 0.55 15.76
N THR A 104 -8.70 -0.53 16.53
CA THR A 104 -9.94 -1.16 17.02
C THR A 104 -10.33 -0.70 18.42
N GLY A 105 -9.45 0.06 19.08
CA GLY A 105 -9.67 0.78 20.34
C GLY A 105 -8.60 1.85 20.53
N ASP A 106 -8.65 2.56 21.66
CA ASP A 106 -7.81 3.76 21.89
C ASP A 106 -6.30 3.50 21.76
N ALA A 107 -5.82 2.34 22.19
CA ALA A 107 -4.41 1.95 22.13
C ALA A 107 -4.19 0.57 21.48
N THR A 108 -5.17 0.07 20.73
CA THR A 108 -5.14 -1.28 20.14
C THR A 108 -5.37 -1.23 18.64
N PHE A 109 -4.52 -1.92 17.87
CA PHE A 109 -4.71 -2.08 16.43
C PHE A 109 -5.30 -3.44 16.04
N THR A 110 -5.07 -4.48 16.82
CA THR A 110 -5.39 -5.89 16.53
C THR A 110 -4.72 -6.37 15.23
N PRO A 111 -3.37 -6.39 15.14
CA PRO A 111 -2.66 -6.69 13.90
C PRO A 111 -2.94 -8.09 13.34
N ASP A 112 -3.08 -9.09 14.21
CA ASP A 112 -3.37 -10.48 13.81
C ASP A 112 -4.88 -10.76 13.65
N GLY A 113 -5.72 -9.74 13.87
CA GLY A 113 -7.15 -9.81 13.61
C GLY A 113 -7.44 -9.91 12.11
N THR A 114 -8.63 -10.42 11.77
CA THR A 114 -9.05 -10.57 10.38
C THR A 114 -9.41 -9.21 9.76
N THR A 115 -9.18 -9.09 8.46
CA THR A 115 -9.65 -7.95 7.65
C THR A 115 -10.93 -8.34 6.92
N THR A 116 -11.97 -7.53 7.00
CA THR A 116 -13.19 -7.71 6.22
C THR A 116 -13.09 -7.04 4.85
N ARG A 117 -13.95 -7.45 3.92
CA ARG A 117 -14.08 -6.81 2.60
C ARG A 117 -14.36 -5.31 2.72
N GLY A 118 -15.29 -4.91 3.60
CA GLY A 118 -15.65 -3.53 3.86
C GLY A 118 -14.49 -2.69 4.40
N MET A 119 -13.66 -3.27 5.27
CA MET A 119 -12.46 -2.60 5.78
C MET A 119 -11.43 -2.36 4.68
N PHE A 120 -11.19 -3.35 3.82
CA PHE A 120 -10.19 -3.27 2.78
C PHE A 120 -10.55 -2.22 1.71
N VAL A 121 -11.80 -2.21 1.23
CA VAL A 121 -12.27 -1.20 0.26
C VAL A 121 -12.32 0.21 0.87
N THR A 122 -12.66 0.32 2.16
CA THR A 122 -12.55 1.62 2.85
C THR A 122 -11.13 2.17 2.78
N ALA A 123 -10.12 1.33 2.99
CA ALA A 123 -8.73 1.76 2.92
C ALA A 123 -8.32 2.21 1.50
N LEU A 124 -8.79 1.51 0.46
CA LEU A 124 -8.51 1.84 -0.94
C LEU A 124 -9.22 3.12 -1.40
N GLY A 125 -10.47 3.31 -1.00
CA GLY A 125 -11.21 4.54 -1.25
C GLY A 125 -10.59 5.76 -0.55
N ARG A 126 -10.11 5.60 0.69
CA ARG A 126 -9.33 6.63 1.38
C ARG A 126 -8.00 6.91 0.69
N LEU A 127 -7.32 5.87 0.21
CA LEU A 127 -6.08 6.01 -0.55
C LEU A 127 -6.30 6.75 -1.88
N ALA A 128 -7.46 6.56 -2.51
CA ALA A 128 -7.85 7.27 -3.72
C ALA A 128 -8.22 8.74 -3.45
N GLY A 129 -8.42 9.13 -2.18
CA GLY A 129 -8.78 10.49 -1.80
C GLY A 129 -10.17 10.91 -2.30
N ILE A 130 -11.09 9.96 -2.44
CA ILE A 130 -12.45 10.27 -2.91
C ILE A 130 -13.21 11.12 -1.89
N ASP A 131 -14.12 11.95 -2.38
CA ASP A 131 -15.12 12.59 -1.53
C ASP A 131 -16.25 11.59 -1.22
N PRO A 132 -16.42 11.14 0.03
CA PRO A 132 -17.47 10.20 0.38
C PRO A 132 -18.88 10.75 0.16
N LEU A 133 -19.06 12.08 0.19
CA LEU A 133 -20.36 12.73 0.00
C LEU A 133 -20.89 12.58 -1.42
N ALA A 134 -20.00 12.34 -2.39
CA ALA A 134 -20.37 12.06 -3.78
C ALA A 134 -20.99 10.66 -3.99
N PHE A 135 -20.95 9.78 -2.97
CA PHE A 135 -21.37 8.38 -3.06
C PHE A 135 -22.32 7.99 -1.91
N SER A 136 -23.39 8.77 -1.73
CA SER A 136 -24.33 8.61 -0.60
C SER A 136 -25.37 7.49 -0.75
N SER A 137 -25.46 6.85 -1.92
CA SER A 137 -26.37 5.72 -2.18
C SER A 137 -25.59 4.42 -2.36
N SER A 138 -26.15 3.29 -1.93
CA SER A 138 -25.59 1.97 -2.22
C SER A 138 -26.41 1.24 -3.27
N ARG A 139 -25.73 0.60 -4.24
CA ARG A 139 -26.34 -0.38 -5.16
C ARG A 139 -26.56 -1.77 -4.55
N PHE A 140 -26.00 -2.02 -3.36
CA PHE A 140 -26.08 -3.31 -2.67
C PHE A 140 -27.05 -3.25 -1.48
N ASN A 141 -27.88 -4.28 -1.33
CA ASN A 141 -28.93 -4.38 -0.32
C ASN A 141 -28.38 -4.59 1.10
N ASP A 142 -27.20 -5.19 1.23
CA ASP A 142 -26.52 -5.51 2.49
C ASP A 142 -25.50 -4.43 2.90
N VAL A 143 -25.54 -3.27 2.25
CA VAL A 143 -24.68 -2.12 2.56
C VAL A 143 -25.59 -0.95 2.94
N ALA A 144 -25.77 -0.76 4.25
CA ALA A 144 -26.53 0.36 4.78
C ALA A 144 -25.85 1.69 4.43
N ALA A 145 -26.62 2.70 4.00
CA ALA A 145 -26.08 4.00 3.58
C ALA A 145 -25.32 4.74 4.71
N THR A 146 -25.60 4.41 5.97
CA THR A 146 -24.92 4.97 7.16
C THR A 146 -23.64 4.23 7.53
N ALA A 147 -23.34 3.09 6.90
CA ALA A 147 -22.13 2.34 7.20
C ALA A 147 -20.89 3.10 6.73
N TYR A 148 -19.83 3.10 7.53
CA TYR A 148 -18.60 3.84 7.24
C TYR A 148 -17.95 3.42 5.90
N TYR A 149 -18.19 2.20 5.45
CA TYR A 149 -17.67 1.65 4.20
C TYR A 149 -18.55 1.94 2.98
N ALA A 150 -19.82 2.33 3.17
CA ALA A 150 -20.81 2.47 2.11
C ALA A 150 -20.37 3.35 0.93
N PRO A 151 -19.87 4.58 1.13
CA PRO A 151 -19.47 5.43 0.01
C PRO A 151 -18.28 4.86 -0.77
N TYR A 152 -17.36 4.17 -0.09
CA TYR A 152 -16.19 3.56 -0.72
C TYR A 152 -16.58 2.31 -1.51
N VAL A 153 -17.48 1.47 -0.97
CA VAL A 153 -18.06 0.33 -1.69
C VAL A 153 -18.76 0.79 -2.97
N GLU A 154 -19.59 1.83 -2.89
CA GLU A 154 -20.30 2.34 -4.06
C GLU A 154 -19.32 2.91 -5.10
N TRP A 155 -18.35 3.72 -4.68
CA TRP A 155 -17.34 4.26 -5.58
C TRP A 155 -16.56 3.15 -6.30
N GLU A 156 -16.04 2.17 -5.56
CA GLU A 156 -15.28 1.07 -6.15
C GLU A 156 -16.14 0.22 -7.09
N ALA A 157 -17.41 -0.02 -6.75
CA ALA A 157 -18.33 -0.73 -7.62
C ALA A 157 -18.68 0.07 -8.88
N SER A 158 -18.81 1.40 -8.78
CA SER A 158 -19.05 2.30 -9.93
C SER A 158 -17.87 2.32 -10.92
N LYS A 159 -16.65 2.10 -10.43
CA LYS A 159 -15.43 1.99 -11.24
C LYS A 159 -15.18 0.57 -11.76
N GLY A 160 -15.93 -0.43 -11.25
CA GLY A 160 -15.68 -1.85 -11.53
C GLY A 160 -14.41 -2.39 -10.89
N ILE A 161 -13.97 -1.79 -9.77
CA ILE A 161 -12.85 -2.27 -8.95
C ILE A 161 -13.30 -3.48 -8.12
N VAL A 162 -14.51 -3.41 -7.58
CA VAL A 162 -15.15 -4.53 -6.89
C VAL A 162 -16.45 -4.93 -7.59
N THR A 163 -16.79 -6.21 -7.43
CA THR A 163 -18.09 -6.75 -7.81
C THR A 163 -18.78 -7.27 -6.56
N GLY A 164 -20.12 -7.28 -6.59
CA GLY A 164 -20.92 -7.97 -5.59
C GLY A 164 -20.72 -9.49 -5.64
N THR A 165 -21.29 -10.16 -4.66
CA THR A 165 -21.28 -11.62 -4.50
C THR A 165 -22.49 -12.32 -5.11
N GLY A 166 -23.40 -11.55 -5.75
CA GLY A 166 -24.67 -12.04 -6.31
C GLY A 166 -25.86 -11.32 -5.66
N ASP A 167 -27.04 -11.35 -6.29
CA ASP A 167 -28.30 -10.86 -5.70
C ASP A 167 -28.27 -9.45 -5.09
N LYS A 168 -27.49 -8.54 -5.70
CA LYS A 168 -27.20 -7.19 -5.17
C LYS A 168 -26.62 -7.21 -3.75
N THR A 169 -25.77 -8.19 -3.43
CA THR A 169 -25.03 -8.27 -2.17
C THR A 169 -23.54 -7.99 -2.38
N PHE A 170 -22.88 -7.43 -1.37
CA PHE A 170 -21.43 -7.17 -1.37
C PHE A 170 -20.67 -8.03 -0.34
N ASN A 171 -21.35 -8.45 0.73
CA ASN A 171 -20.82 -9.09 1.93
C ASN A 171 -19.70 -8.28 2.60
N PRO A 172 -19.98 -7.06 3.09
CA PRO A 172 -18.95 -6.18 3.67
C PRO A 172 -18.26 -6.76 4.91
N ASP A 173 -18.98 -7.55 5.71
CA ASP A 173 -18.47 -8.11 6.97
C ASP A 173 -17.78 -9.46 6.79
N ALA A 174 -17.85 -10.06 5.60
CA ALA A 174 -17.11 -11.27 5.30
C ALA A 174 -15.59 -10.99 5.29
N THR A 175 -14.81 -11.93 5.79
CA THR A 175 -13.36 -11.86 5.73
C THR A 175 -12.87 -11.89 4.29
N ILE A 176 -11.83 -11.12 3.99
CA ILE A 176 -11.24 -11.12 2.65
C ILE A 176 -10.14 -12.18 2.55
N THR A 177 -10.19 -12.99 1.49
CA THR A 177 -9.10 -13.93 1.21
C THR A 177 -7.94 -13.25 0.50
N ARG A 178 -6.74 -13.84 0.57
CA ARG A 178 -5.55 -13.29 -0.10
C ARG A 178 -5.69 -13.20 -1.61
N GLU A 179 -6.32 -14.19 -2.27
CA GLU A 179 -6.57 -14.11 -3.72
C GLU A 179 -7.58 -13.00 -4.08
N GLN A 180 -8.59 -12.76 -3.23
CA GLN A 180 -9.55 -11.68 -3.43
C GLN A 180 -8.89 -10.32 -3.26
N MET A 181 -8.03 -10.18 -2.25
CA MET A 181 -7.21 -8.99 -2.04
C MET A 181 -6.35 -8.69 -3.28
N ALA A 182 -5.67 -9.69 -3.84
CA ALA A 182 -4.89 -9.53 -5.07
C ALA A 182 -5.75 -9.07 -6.26
N ALA A 183 -6.91 -9.70 -6.45
CA ALA A 183 -7.84 -9.37 -7.54
C ALA A 183 -8.40 -7.94 -7.43
N ILE A 184 -8.73 -7.48 -6.22
CA ILE A 184 -9.17 -6.11 -5.99
C ILE A 184 -8.03 -5.13 -6.26
N MET A 185 -6.82 -5.41 -5.75
CA MET A 185 -5.66 -4.54 -5.97
C MET A 185 -5.26 -4.41 -7.44
N GLN A 186 -5.31 -5.49 -8.22
CA GLN A 186 -5.06 -5.43 -9.66
C GLN A 186 -6.09 -4.52 -10.35
N ARG A 187 -7.38 -4.74 -10.09
CA ARG A 187 -8.44 -3.89 -10.69
C ARG A 187 -8.33 -2.44 -10.22
N TYR A 188 -7.98 -2.20 -8.96
CA TYR A 188 -7.74 -0.85 -8.44
C TYR A 188 -6.61 -0.16 -9.22
N ALA A 189 -5.50 -0.87 -9.46
CA ALA A 189 -4.39 -0.37 -10.26
C ALA A 189 -4.86 0.00 -11.68
N ASP A 190 -5.48 -0.94 -12.38
CA ASP A 190 -5.93 -0.79 -13.77
C ASP A 190 -6.95 0.35 -13.92
N LYS A 191 -7.95 0.42 -13.03
CA LYS A 191 -9.04 1.41 -13.10
C LYS A 191 -8.61 2.83 -12.76
N LEU A 192 -7.50 2.98 -12.04
CA LEU A 192 -6.92 4.28 -11.71
C LEU A 192 -5.69 4.63 -12.56
N GLY A 193 -5.36 3.79 -13.54
CA GLY A 193 -4.26 4.03 -14.47
C GLY A 193 -2.88 3.87 -13.85
N TYR A 194 -2.76 3.15 -12.74
CA TYR A 194 -1.46 2.77 -12.19
C TYR A 194 -0.84 1.65 -13.01
N THR A 195 0.46 1.77 -13.31
CA THR A 195 1.21 0.70 -13.95
C THR A 195 1.91 -0.12 -12.89
N LEU A 196 1.52 -1.40 -12.77
CA LEU A 196 2.21 -2.36 -11.92
C LEU A 196 3.50 -2.81 -12.60
N PRO A 197 4.67 -2.64 -11.97
CA PRO A 197 5.92 -3.07 -12.58
C PRO A 197 6.05 -4.59 -12.55
N VAL A 198 6.78 -5.14 -13.53
CA VAL A 198 7.26 -6.53 -13.51
C VAL A 198 8.66 -6.52 -12.91
N ALA A 199 8.75 -6.16 -11.63
CA ALA A 199 10.02 -5.96 -10.95
C ALA A 199 10.64 -7.27 -10.42
N ARG A 200 9.87 -8.35 -10.34
CA ARG A 200 10.30 -9.65 -9.84
C ARG A 200 9.96 -10.75 -10.83
N LYS A 201 10.79 -11.79 -10.85
CA LYS A 201 10.47 -13.02 -11.59
C LYS A 201 9.24 -13.68 -10.96
N ALA A 202 8.31 -14.14 -11.79
CA ALA A 202 7.18 -14.93 -11.32
C ALA A 202 7.67 -16.18 -10.57
N GLU A 203 7.08 -16.43 -9.40
CA GLU A 203 7.29 -17.64 -8.62
C GLU A 203 6.07 -18.54 -8.82
N ILE A 204 6.34 -19.82 -9.01
CA ILE A 204 5.30 -20.86 -9.05
C ILE A 204 5.14 -21.35 -7.62
N PHE A 205 4.01 -21.03 -7.00
CA PHE A 205 3.72 -21.46 -5.64
C PHE A 205 3.29 -22.93 -5.63
N ALA A 206 3.67 -23.65 -4.57
CA ALA A 206 3.27 -25.04 -4.34
C ALA A 206 1.74 -25.21 -4.22
N ASP A 207 1.03 -24.15 -3.83
CA ASP A 207 -0.44 -24.10 -3.74
C ASP A 207 -1.11 -23.32 -4.89
N GLU A 208 -0.43 -23.11 -6.02
CA GLU A 208 -0.99 -22.41 -7.19
C GLU A 208 -2.28 -23.08 -7.71
N GLY A 209 -2.37 -24.41 -7.61
CA GLY A 209 -3.57 -25.16 -7.98
C GLY A 209 -4.82 -24.81 -7.16
N GLN A 210 -4.67 -24.16 -6.01
CA GLN A 210 -5.79 -23.70 -5.17
C GLN A 210 -6.27 -22.30 -5.54
N ILE A 211 -5.54 -21.56 -6.37
CA ILE A 211 -5.93 -20.21 -6.80
C ILE A 211 -7.12 -20.32 -7.75
N THR A 212 -8.19 -19.56 -7.47
CA THR A 212 -9.34 -19.46 -8.38
C THR A 212 -8.86 -19.02 -9.77
N ASN A 213 -9.24 -19.72 -10.85
CA ASN A 213 -8.72 -19.47 -12.20
C ASN A 213 -8.80 -17.99 -12.64
N GLY A 214 -9.91 -17.30 -12.34
CA GLY A 214 -10.09 -15.88 -12.66
C GLY A 214 -9.22 -14.91 -11.85
N MET A 215 -8.44 -15.40 -10.87
CA MET A 215 -7.59 -14.59 -9.98
C MET A 215 -6.10 -14.88 -10.16
N LYS A 216 -5.71 -15.88 -10.95
CA LYS A 216 -4.29 -16.24 -11.17
C LYS A 216 -3.46 -15.08 -11.70
N ASN A 217 -3.97 -14.37 -12.71
CA ASN A 217 -3.30 -13.20 -13.27
C ASN A 217 -3.12 -12.09 -12.23
N ALA A 218 -4.10 -11.89 -11.34
CA ALA A 218 -4.00 -10.90 -10.29
C ALA A 218 -2.95 -11.27 -9.24
N VAL A 219 -2.94 -12.54 -8.80
CA VAL A 219 -1.94 -13.05 -7.86
C VAL A 219 -0.54 -12.89 -8.45
N GLN A 220 -0.35 -13.30 -9.71
CA GLN A 220 0.93 -13.15 -10.40
C GLN A 220 1.34 -11.68 -10.54
N ALA A 221 0.44 -10.80 -10.96
CA ALA A 221 0.76 -9.37 -11.13
C ALA A 221 1.16 -8.72 -9.80
N MET A 222 0.43 -8.99 -8.70
CA MET A 222 0.78 -8.49 -7.37
C MET A 222 2.11 -9.04 -6.86
N GLN A 223 2.40 -10.30 -7.18
CA GLN A 223 3.66 -10.96 -6.81
C GLN A 223 4.85 -10.40 -7.57
N GLN A 224 4.71 -10.21 -8.89
CA GLN A 224 5.76 -9.63 -9.73
C GLN A 224 6.01 -8.15 -9.44
N ALA A 225 4.97 -7.41 -9.06
CA ALA A 225 5.11 -6.04 -8.59
C ALA A 225 5.79 -5.97 -7.21
N GLY A 226 5.70 -7.03 -6.41
CA GLY A 226 6.20 -7.08 -5.04
C GLY A 226 5.23 -6.54 -3.99
N VAL A 227 3.97 -6.29 -4.37
CA VAL A 227 2.89 -5.81 -3.50
C VAL A 227 2.43 -6.92 -2.54
N MET A 228 2.24 -8.13 -3.05
CA MET A 228 1.87 -9.31 -2.25
C MET A 228 2.94 -10.39 -2.39
N ASN A 229 3.33 -11.01 -1.29
CA ASN A 229 4.39 -12.01 -1.26
C ASN A 229 3.86 -13.36 -0.78
N GLY A 230 4.63 -14.43 -0.99
CA GLY A 230 4.35 -15.71 -0.33
C GLY A 230 4.49 -15.61 1.19
N LYS A 231 3.84 -16.53 1.92
CA LYS A 231 3.95 -16.65 3.39
C LYS A 231 5.17 -17.45 3.86
N GLY A 232 6.01 -17.91 2.92
CA GLY A 232 7.12 -18.84 3.16
C GLY A 232 6.78 -20.26 2.72
N GLY A 233 7.78 -21.13 2.66
CA GLY A 233 7.64 -22.52 2.21
C GLY A 233 7.10 -22.67 0.79
N HIS A 234 7.36 -21.70 -0.09
CA HIS A 234 6.84 -21.63 -1.47
C HIS A 234 5.30 -21.62 -1.55
N ARG A 235 4.60 -21.02 -0.58
CA ARG A 235 3.13 -20.94 -0.55
C ARG A 235 2.59 -19.52 -0.59
N PHE A 236 1.51 -19.33 -1.35
CA PHE A 236 0.77 -18.07 -1.38
C PHE A 236 -0.37 -18.03 -0.34
N GLY A 237 -1.01 -19.17 -0.07
CA GLY A 237 -2.19 -19.27 0.78
C GLY A 237 -3.42 -18.54 0.20
N PRO A 238 -3.91 -18.89 -1.01
CA PRO A 238 -4.94 -18.12 -1.70
C PRO A 238 -6.27 -18.02 -0.93
N LYS A 239 -6.63 -19.07 -0.20
CA LYS A 239 -7.88 -19.14 0.57
C LYS A 239 -7.74 -18.65 2.02
N ASP A 240 -6.52 -18.34 2.45
CA ASP A 240 -6.31 -17.81 3.79
C ASP A 240 -7.00 -16.46 3.92
N THR A 241 -7.61 -16.21 5.08
CA THR A 241 -8.07 -14.88 5.44
C THR A 241 -6.86 -13.96 5.65
N ALA A 242 -6.94 -12.74 5.10
CA ALA A 242 -5.93 -11.72 5.31
C ALA A 242 -6.06 -11.10 6.72
N THR A 243 -4.94 -10.97 7.43
CA THR A 243 -4.88 -10.22 8.69
C THR A 243 -4.85 -8.71 8.44
N ARG A 244 -5.06 -7.93 9.50
CA ARG A 244 -4.94 -6.46 9.45
C ARG A 244 -3.50 -6.02 9.22
N ALA A 245 -2.53 -6.76 9.74
CA ALA A 245 -1.11 -6.57 9.47
C ALA A 245 -0.74 -6.82 8.01
N GLU A 246 -1.25 -7.91 7.41
CA GLU A 246 -1.05 -8.19 5.99
C GLU A 246 -1.67 -7.10 5.11
N ALA A 247 -2.90 -6.67 5.42
CA ALA A 247 -3.54 -5.56 4.70
C ALA A 247 -2.72 -4.26 4.78
N ALA A 248 -2.17 -3.93 5.96
CA ALA A 248 -1.31 -2.77 6.13
C ALA A 248 -0.04 -2.85 5.27
N ALA A 249 0.63 -4.00 5.26
CA ALA A 249 1.83 -4.23 4.46
C ALA A 249 1.54 -4.13 2.95
N VAL A 250 0.43 -4.72 2.49
CA VAL A 250 0.01 -4.65 1.08
C VAL A 250 -0.29 -3.22 0.65
N LEU A 251 -1.04 -2.46 1.45
CA LEU A 251 -1.36 -1.06 1.17
C LEU A 251 -0.10 -0.20 1.08
N ARG A 252 0.83 -0.34 2.03
CA ARG A 252 2.10 0.39 2.00
C ARG A 252 2.91 0.07 0.75
N ARG A 253 3.15 -1.21 0.48
CA ARG A 253 3.97 -1.64 -0.66
C ARG A 253 3.36 -1.15 -1.97
N PHE A 254 2.04 -1.22 -2.11
CA PHE A 254 1.37 -0.66 -3.27
C PHE A 254 1.66 0.83 -3.43
N VAL A 255 1.53 1.63 -2.38
CA VAL A 255 1.86 3.07 -2.43
C VAL A 255 3.31 3.30 -2.83
N GLU A 256 4.26 2.59 -2.23
CA GLU A 256 5.69 2.72 -2.56
C GLU A 256 5.96 2.37 -4.03
N ILE A 257 5.41 1.26 -4.53
CA ILE A 257 5.65 0.73 -5.87
C ILE A 257 5.04 1.62 -6.98
N VAL A 258 3.85 2.19 -6.77
CA VAL A 258 3.23 3.05 -7.80
C VAL A 258 3.86 4.44 -7.87
N ILE A 259 4.63 4.86 -6.86
CA ILE A 259 5.39 6.11 -6.88
C ILE A 259 6.80 5.88 -7.45
N ASP A 260 7.48 4.82 -6.98
CA ASP A 260 8.78 4.39 -7.50
C ASP A 260 8.85 2.87 -7.68
N PRO A 261 8.78 2.38 -8.93
CA PRO A 261 8.94 0.97 -9.24
C PRO A 261 10.24 0.33 -8.74
N ALA A 262 11.32 1.12 -8.53
CA ALA A 262 12.57 0.60 -7.98
C ALA A 262 12.44 0.13 -6.53
N ALA A 263 11.41 0.57 -5.81
CA ALA A 263 11.10 0.11 -4.45
C ALA A 263 10.80 -1.39 -4.36
N ALA A 264 10.54 -2.07 -5.48
CA ALA A 264 10.35 -3.51 -5.51
C ALA A 264 11.67 -4.32 -5.37
N GLY A 265 12.83 -3.69 -5.57
CA GLY A 265 14.16 -4.24 -5.34
C GLY A 265 14.72 -3.93 -3.95
N GLY A 266 15.86 -4.52 -3.58
CA GLY A 266 16.51 -4.32 -2.29
C GLY A 266 15.81 -5.04 -1.14
N TRP A 267 15.90 -4.48 0.07
CA TRP A 267 15.32 -5.07 1.28
C TRP A 267 13.80 -5.03 1.28
N GLY A 268 13.17 -6.17 1.58
CA GLY A 268 11.73 -6.25 1.81
C GLY A 268 11.37 -7.33 2.82
N GLN A 269 10.19 -7.23 3.41
CA GLN A 269 9.59 -8.31 4.21
C GLN A 269 8.54 -9.05 3.37
N ASN A 270 8.38 -10.36 3.59
CA ASN A 270 7.24 -11.10 3.05
C ASN A 270 5.99 -10.91 3.93
N ASP A 271 4.93 -11.65 3.63
CA ASP A 271 3.64 -11.52 4.31
C ASP A 271 3.60 -12.26 5.66
N ALA A 272 4.73 -12.86 6.05
CA ALA A 272 4.97 -13.46 7.37
C ALA A 272 6.04 -12.68 8.17
N GLY A 273 6.38 -11.45 7.75
CA GLY A 273 7.36 -10.59 8.42
C GLY A 273 8.83 -11.02 8.28
N ARG A 274 9.13 -12.01 7.43
CA ARG A 274 10.49 -12.49 7.20
C ARG A 274 11.20 -11.61 6.16
N TRP A 275 12.46 -11.30 6.41
CA TRP A 275 13.27 -10.43 5.54
C TRP A 275 13.81 -11.17 4.31
N LEU A 276 13.85 -10.48 3.18
CA LEU A 276 14.46 -10.88 1.91
C LEU A 276 15.24 -9.70 1.34
N TYR A 277 16.19 -9.99 0.46
CA TYR A 277 16.84 -8.99 -0.36
C TYR A 277 16.71 -9.35 -1.84
N TYR A 278 16.23 -8.43 -2.66
CA TYR A 278 16.08 -8.62 -4.11
C TYR A 278 17.19 -7.88 -4.87
N LEU A 279 17.92 -8.61 -5.70
CA LEU A 279 18.90 -8.08 -6.64
C LEU A 279 18.57 -8.59 -8.04
N ASP A 280 18.53 -7.71 -9.04
CA ASP A 280 18.19 -8.04 -10.43
C ASP A 280 16.91 -8.88 -10.54
N SER A 281 15.85 -8.45 -9.84
CA SER A 281 14.52 -9.09 -9.83
C SER A 281 14.47 -10.50 -9.23
N LYS A 282 15.53 -10.95 -8.55
CA LYS A 282 15.61 -12.27 -7.91
C LYS A 282 15.92 -12.14 -6.42
N PRO A 283 15.36 -13.00 -5.57
CA PRO A 283 15.78 -13.06 -4.18
C PRO A 283 17.24 -13.54 -4.10
N VAL A 284 18.03 -12.91 -3.24
CA VAL A 284 19.40 -13.32 -2.93
C VAL A 284 19.38 -14.59 -2.08
N THR A 285 20.27 -15.51 -2.39
CA THR A 285 20.49 -16.76 -1.64
C THR A 285 21.95 -16.88 -1.22
N GLY A 286 22.24 -17.55 -0.10
CA GLY A 286 23.59 -17.73 0.41
C GLY A 286 24.14 -16.47 1.12
N TRP A 287 25.46 -16.41 1.27
CA TRP A 287 26.13 -15.27 1.90
C TRP A 287 26.22 -14.08 0.94
N LYS A 288 25.84 -12.89 1.43
CA LYS A 288 25.94 -11.63 0.69
C LYS A 288 26.38 -10.49 1.62
N GLN A 289 27.30 -9.67 1.15
CA GLN A 289 27.64 -8.41 1.79
C GLN A 289 26.72 -7.30 1.27
N LEU A 290 26.01 -6.63 2.16
CA LEU A 290 25.08 -5.52 1.90
C LEU A 290 25.42 -4.38 2.87
N ASP A 291 25.62 -3.17 2.36
CA ASP A 291 25.97 -1.99 3.17
C ASP A 291 27.12 -2.23 4.18
N GLY A 292 28.14 -2.98 3.75
CA GLY A 292 29.32 -3.32 4.55
C GLY A 292 29.12 -4.45 5.56
N LYS A 293 27.92 -5.02 5.68
CA LYS A 293 27.56 -6.08 6.63
C LYS A 293 27.26 -7.39 5.91
N TRP A 294 27.54 -8.51 6.57
CA TRP A 294 27.28 -9.85 6.01
C TRP A 294 25.91 -10.38 6.44
N TYR A 295 25.19 -10.95 5.48
CA TYR A 295 23.90 -11.58 5.67
C TYR A 295 23.90 -12.96 5.01
N TRP A 296 23.21 -13.92 5.62
CA TRP A 296 22.97 -15.25 5.05
C TRP A 296 21.48 -15.45 4.77
N PHE A 297 21.18 -15.87 3.54
CA PHE A 297 19.84 -16.15 3.04
C PHE A 297 19.70 -17.64 2.68
N ASP A 298 18.57 -18.25 3.00
CA ASP A 298 18.30 -19.65 2.65
C ASP A 298 17.99 -19.83 1.14
N ALA A 299 17.66 -21.07 0.74
CA ALA A 299 17.33 -21.38 -0.65
C ALA A 299 16.03 -20.72 -1.15
N ALA A 300 15.15 -20.31 -0.23
CA ALA A 300 13.95 -19.52 -0.54
C ALA A 300 14.22 -18.01 -0.51
N GLY A 301 15.47 -17.60 -0.24
CA GLY A 301 15.90 -16.21 -0.15
C GLY A 301 15.49 -15.49 1.13
N LEU A 302 15.07 -16.24 2.15
CA LEU A 302 14.72 -15.69 3.46
C LEU A 302 16.01 -15.48 4.27
N MET A 303 16.20 -14.29 4.81
CA MET A 303 17.31 -13.98 5.71
C MET A 303 17.21 -14.82 6.97
N GLN A 304 18.30 -15.48 7.33
CA GLN A 304 18.39 -16.31 8.54
C GLN A 304 19.43 -15.79 9.54
N ALA A 305 20.44 -15.05 9.06
CA ALA A 305 21.46 -14.43 9.91
C ALA A 305 22.00 -13.15 9.27
N GLY A 306 22.44 -12.19 10.08
CA GLY A 306 23.13 -10.99 9.63
C GLY A 306 22.84 -9.77 10.50
N GLY A 307 23.74 -8.79 10.46
CA GLY A 307 23.70 -7.61 11.32
C GLY A 307 25.00 -6.81 11.29
#